data_AF-A0AAW1BR34-F1
#
_entry.id   AF-A0AAW1BR34-F1
#
_cell.length_a   1.000
_cell.length_b   1.000
_cell.length_c   1.000
_cell.angle_alpha   90.00
_cell.angle_beta   90.00
_cell.angle_gamma   90.00
#
_symmetry.space_group_name_H-M   'P 1'
#
loop_
_entity.id
_entity.type
_entity.pdbx_description
1 polymer ?
#
loop_
_entity_poly.entity_id
_entity_poly.type
_entity_poly.pdbx_seq_one_letter_code
_entity_poly.pdbx_strand_id
1 'polypeptide(L)' 'MLNGKPVISAFAGDKDVTREAATNGVLLYLDKEDKVYLKLEKGNLVGGWQYSTFSGFLVFPL' A
#
# COMPACT_ATOMS: atom_id res chain seq x y z
N MET A 1 -5.39 -2.39 1.13
CA MET A 1 -6.51 -3.22 1.63
C MET A 1 -7.67 -2.31 1.98
N LEU A 2 -8.89 -2.70 1.62
CA LEU A 2 -10.13 -2.12 2.12
C LEU A 2 -10.92 -3.24 2.80
N ASN A 3 -11.13 -3.14 4.12
CA ASN A 3 -11.85 -4.15 4.90
C ASN A 3 -11.39 -5.60 4.67
N GLY A 4 -10.06 -5.80 4.61
CA GLY A 4 -9.46 -7.11 4.41
C GLY A 4 -9.43 -7.60 2.96
N LYS A 5 -9.91 -6.83 1.99
CA LYS A 5 -9.83 -7.15 0.55
C LYS A 5 -8.76 -6.31 -0.17
N PRO A 6 -7.99 -6.89 -1.09
CA PRO A 6 -7.07 -6.11 -1.93
C PRO A 6 -7.87 -5.23 -2.91
N VAL A 7 -7.40 -4.01 -3.12
CA VAL A 7 -8.01 -3.05 -4.07
C VAL A 7 -7.02 -2.74 -5.19
N ILE A 8 -5.80 -2.38 -4.82
CA ILE A 8 -4.65 -2.24 -5.70
C ILE A 8 -3.47 -3.02 -5.14
N SER A 9 -2.51 -3.37 -5.99
CA SER A 9 -1.25 -4.03 -5.63
C SER A 9 -0.08 -3.37 -6.35
N ALA A 10 1.11 -3.56 -5.82
CA ALA A 10 2.37 -3.10 -6.40
C ALA A 10 3.44 -4.17 -6.15
N PHE A 11 4.47 -4.20 -6.99
CA PHE A 11 5.51 -5.22 -6.97
C PHE A 11 6.89 -4.56 -7.00
N ALA A 12 7.83 -5.20 -6.32
CA ALA A 12 9.27 -4.91 -6.35
C ALA A 12 9.98 -6.28 -6.27
N GLY A 13 11.06 -6.47 -7.01
CA GLY A 13 11.76 -7.75 -7.09
C GLY A 13 12.94 -7.83 -8.07
N ASP A 14 13.50 -6.72 -8.54
CA ASP A 14 14.77 -6.80 -9.28
C ASP A 14 15.90 -7.20 -8.32
N LYS A 15 16.57 -8.31 -8.65
CA LYS A 15 17.63 -8.89 -7.84
C LYS A 15 18.94 -8.09 -7.94
N ASP A 16 19.07 -7.24 -8.94
CA ASP A 16 20.28 -6.47 -9.23
C ASP A 16 20.24 -5.06 -8.62
N VAL A 17 19.12 -4.68 -7.98
CA VAL A 17 18.91 -3.34 -7.40
C VAL A 17 19.02 -3.39 -5.89
N THR A 18 19.74 -2.42 -5.31
CA THR A 18 19.97 -2.35 -3.86
C THR A 18 18.76 -1.85 -3.06
N ARG A 19 17.87 -1.07 -3.70
CA ARG A 19 16.59 -0.62 -3.13
C ARG A 19 15.55 -0.40 -4.23
N GLU A 20 14.41 -1.06 -4.09
CA GLU A 20 13.25 -0.86 -4.96
C GLU A 20 12.03 -0.39 -4.17
N ALA A 21 11.06 0.20 -4.87
CA ALA A 21 9.82 0.68 -4.29
C ALA A 21 8.61 0.07 -5.00
N ALA A 22 7.72 -0.55 -4.23
CA ALA A 22 6.41 -0.97 -4.68
C ALA A 22 5.42 0.20 -4.53
N THR A 23 5.40 1.11 -5.50
CA THR A 23 4.62 2.36 -5.44
C THR A 23 3.31 2.26 -6.24
N ASN A 24 2.20 2.69 -5.63
CA ASN A 24 0.90 2.84 -6.29
C ASN A 24 0.01 3.85 -5.52
N GLY A 25 -1.10 4.30 -6.11
CA GLY A 25 -2.07 5.23 -5.52
C GLY A 25 -3.44 5.11 -6.17
N VAL A 26 -4.51 5.37 -5.41
CA VAL A 26 -5.90 5.22 -5.87
C VAL A 26 -6.85 6.14 -5.09
N LEU A 27 -7.97 6.53 -5.71
CA LEU A 27 -9.10 7.16 -5.03
C LEU A 27 -10.15 6.10 -4.69
N LEU A 28 -10.66 6.12 -3.45
CA LEU A 28 -11.64 5.15 -2.96
C LEU A 28 -12.87 5.88 -2.43
N TYR A 29 -14.04 5.35 -2.75
CA TYR A 29 -15.24 5.61 -1.95
C TYR A 29 -15.14 4.79 -0.66
N LEU A 30 -15.39 5.43 0.48
CA LEU A 30 -15.33 4.80 1.81
C LEU A 30 -16.61 5.14 2.57
N ASP A 31 -17.22 4.14 3.17
CA ASP A 31 -18.26 4.36 4.16
C ASP A 31 -17.64 4.64 5.54
N LYS A 32 -18.44 5.18 6.46
CA LYS A 32 -18.01 5.39 7.84
C LYS A 32 -17.53 4.05 8.42
N GLU A 33 -16.39 4.09 9.13
CA GLU A 33 -15.75 2.94 9.79
C GLU A 33 -14.99 1.97 8.87
N ASP A 34 -14.96 2.21 7.56
CA ASP A 34 -14.10 1.45 6.65
C ASP A 34 -12.62 1.56 7.04
N LYS A 35 -11.91 0.43 6.93
CA LYS A 35 -10.49 0.33 7.32
C LYS A 35 -9.61 0.19 6.10
N VAL A 36 -8.70 1.15 5.95
CA VAL A 36 -7.67 1.16 4.90
C VAL A 36 -6.29 0.93 5.51
N TYR A 37 -5.55 -0.03 4.97
CA TYR A 37 -4.18 -0.33 5.40
C TYR A 37 -3.40 -1.05 4.29
N LEU A 38 -2.07 -1.07 4.41
CA LEU A 38 -1.19 -1.85 3.54
C LEU A 38 -0.95 -3.24 4.14
N LYS A 39 -0.90 -4.26 3.29
CA LYS A 39 -0.56 -5.63 3.67
C LYS A 39 0.43 -6.19 2.66
N LEU A 40 1.49 -6.83 3.17
CA LEU A 40 2.41 -7.59 2.34
C LEU A 40 1.76 -8.95 2.00
N GLU A 41 1.32 -9.11 0.76
CA GLU A 41 0.69 -10.37 0.30
C GLU A 41 1.71 -11.42 -0.12
N LYS A 42 2.90 -11.01 -0.61
CA LYS A 42 3.96 -11.92 -1.06
C LYS A 42 5.34 -11.36 -0.72
N GLY A 43 6.27 -12.24 -0.35
CA GLY A 43 7.66 -11.87 -0.01
C GLY A 43 7.89 -11.67 1.48
N ASN A 44 8.95 -10.96 1.83
CA ASN A 44 9.31 -10.62 3.22
C ASN A 44 9.95 -9.21 3.27
N LEU A 45 10.12 -8.66 4.47
CA LEU A 45 10.77 -7.37 4.70
C LEU A 45 12.08 -7.53 5.50
N VAL A 46 12.80 -8.63 5.28
CA VAL A 46 14.13 -8.84 5.89
C VAL A 46 15.07 -7.73 5.39
N GLY A 47 15.84 -7.13 6.30
CA GLY A 47 16.65 -5.94 6.01
C GLY A 47 15.90 -4.61 6.23
N GLY A 48 14.61 -4.66 6.55
CA GLY A 48 13.78 -3.50 6.85
C GLY A 48 13.20 -2.81 5.61
N TRP A 49 12.30 -1.88 5.84
CA TRP A 49 11.59 -1.12 4.79
C TRP A 49 11.76 0.39 4.98
N GLN A 50 12.96 0.78 5.44
CA GLN A 50 13.29 2.19 5.67
C GLN A 50 12.94 3.03 4.44
N TYR A 51 12.47 4.26 4.66
CA TYR A 51 11.99 5.20 3.63
C TYR A 51 10.63 4.89 2.99
N SER A 52 9.97 3.78 3.35
CA SER A 52 8.61 3.52 2.87
C SER A 52 7.62 4.57 3.38
N THR A 53 6.65 4.94 2.53
CA THR A 53 5.63 5.96 2.85
C THR A 53 4.22 5.41 2.63
N PHE A 54 3.29 5.87 3.45
CA PHE A 54 1.86 5.63 3.27
C PHE A 54 1.08 6.82 3.83
N SER A 55 0.26 7.45 3.01
CA SER A 55 -0.53 8.63 3.36
C SER A 55 -1.85 8.65 2.60
N GLY A 56 -2.81 9.44 3.08
CA GLY A 56 -4.11 9.61 2.46
C GLY A 56 -4.89 10.74 3.13
N PHE A 57 -5.88 11.29 2.44
CA PHE A 57 -6.75 12.35 2.93
C PHE A 57 -8.14 12.26 2.29
N LEU A 58 -9.14 12.88 2.93
CA LEU A 58 -10.49 12.98 2.38
C LEU A 58 -10.53 14.05 1.29
N VAL A 59 -10.92 13.67 0.07
CA VAL A 59 -11.07 14.64 -1.05
C VAL A 59 -12.32 15.49 -0.86
N PHE A 60 -13.47 14.84 -0.61
CA PHE A 60 -14.74 15.49 -0.25
C PHE A 60 -15.67 14.47 0.45
N PRO A 61 -16.58 14.92 1.34
CA PRO A 61 -17.66 14.08 1.86
C PRO A 61 -18.76 13.84 0.80
N LEU A 62 -19.56 12.79 1.00
CA LEU A 62 -20.74 12.46 0.19
C LEU A 62 -22.01 12.48 1.05
#